data_AF-A0A7J4THW7-F1
#
_entry.id   AF-A0A7J4THW7-F1
#
_cell.length_a   1.000
_cell.length_b   1.000
_cell.length_c   1.000
_cell.angle_alpha   90.00
_cell.angle_beta   90.00
_cell.angle_gamma   90.00
#
_symmetry.space_group_name_H-M   'P 1'
#
loop_
_entity.id
_entity.type
_entity.pdbx_description
1 polymer ?
#
loop_
_entity_poly.entity_id
_entity_poly.type
_entity_poly.pdbx_seq_one_letter_code
_entity_poly.pdbx_strand_id
1 'polypeptide(L)'
;MDIDIEQCRENDKIKDIISKSGLPIKHIKLLLRLSDTIYINGINYNVMVEGDQVLILLISSKPENKTGVFNTYSITNVLYKVREMEKEHDDLETWCEIEDGFFKILLNIKP
;
A
#
# COMPACT_ATOMS: atom_id res chain seq x y z
N MET A 1 -3.63 -10.16 9.09
CA MET A 1 -2.20 -9.84 9.02
C MET A 1 -1.82 -9.14 10.30
N ASP A 2 -0.79 -9.63 10.99
CA ASP A 2 -0.21 -8.92 12.14
C ASP A 2 0.65 -7.75 11.66
N ILE A 3 0.65 -6.64 12.40
CA ILE A 3 1.46 -5.47 12.05
C ILE A 3 2.94 -5.78 12.24
N ASP A 4 3.70 -5.67 11.16
CA ASP A 4 5.16 -5.76 11.20
C ASP A 4 5.75 -4.35 11.43
N ILE A 5 6.17 -4.09 12.66
CA ILE A 5 6.74 -2.80 13.09
C ILE A 5 8.01 -2.45 12.31
N GLU A 6 8.78 -3.45 11.88
CA GLU A 6 10.04 -3.24 11.16
C GLU A 6 9.79 -2.74 9.74
N GLN A 7 8.81 -3.32 9.05
CA GLN A 7 8.33 -2.79 7.76
C GLN A 7 7.84 -1.35 7.88
N CYS A 8 7.12 -1.01 8.94
CA CYS A 8 6.61 0.36 9.16
C CYS A 8 7.72 1.40 9.29
N ARG A 9 8.90 0.98 9.79
CA ARG A 9 10.06 1.84 10.01
C ARG A 9 10.93 1.99 8.76
N GLU A 10 11.02 0.92 7.96
CA GLU A 10 11.95 0.83 6.84
C GLU A 10 11.21 0.58 5.53
N ASN A 11 11.05 1.64 4.74
CA ASN A 11 10.46 1.55 3.41
C ASN A 11 11.22 0.58 2.49
N ASP A 12 12.53 0.41 2.70
CA ASP A 12 13.35 -0.51 1.92
C ASP A 12 12.98 -1.98 2.16
N LYS A 13 12.54 -2.35 3.38
CA LYS A 13 12.02 -3.70 3.68
C LYS A 13 10.73 -3.97 2.89
N ILE A 14 9.83 -2.99 2.82
CA ILE A 14 8.60 -3.07 2.04
C ILE A 14 8.91 -3.24 0.55
N LYS A 15 9.86 -2.47 0.02
CA LYS A 15 10.29 -2.58 -1.37
C LYS A 15 10.92 -3.93 -1.68
N ASP A 16 11.66 -4.51 -0.75
CA ASP A 16 12.25 -5.84 -0.89
C ASP A 16 11.16 -6.92 -0.98
N ILE A 17 10.13 -6.85 -0.14
CA ILE A 17 8.95 -7.74 -0.20
C ILE A 17 8.28 -7.65 -1.57
N ILE A 18 7.98 -6.44 -2.04
CA ILE A 18 7.35 -6.21 -3.35
C ILE A 18 8.23 -6.77 -4.48
N SER A 19 9.55 -6.52 -4.42
CA SER A 19 10.48 -6.93 -5.48
C SER A 19 10.68 -8.44 -5.57
N LYS A 20 10.49 -9.18 -4.46
CA LYS A 20 10.63 -10.64 -4.38
C LYS A 20 9.29 -11.40 -4.47
N SER A 21 8.20 -10.69 -4.70
CA SER A 21 6.82 -11.24 -4.65
C SER A 21 6.47 -12.26 -5.74
N GLY A 22 7.28 -12.42 -6.78
CA GLY A 22 6.97 -13.30 -7.93
C GLY A 22 5.94 -12.73 -8.90
N LEU A 23 5.40 -11.53 -8.63
CA LEU A 23 4.49 -10.83 -9.52
C LEU A 23 5.17 -10.45 -10.87
N PRO A 24 4.39 -10.24 -11.94
CA PRO A 24 4.92 -9.70 -13.18
C PRO A 24 5.65 -8.37 -12.95
N ILE A 25 6.75 -8.14 -13.67
CA ILE A 25 7.61 -6.95 -13.53
C ILE A 25 6.82 -5.63 -13.65
N LYS A 26 5.77 -5.61 -14.48
CA LYS A 26 4.85 -4.48 -14.60
C LYS A 26 4.23 -4.13 -13.24
N HIS A 27 3.66 -5.10 -12.55
CA HIS A 27 2.98 -4.94 -11.26
C HIS A 27 3.95 -4.60 -10.14
N ILE A 28 5.12 -5.23 -10.11
CA ILE A 28 6.20 -4.87 -9.17
C ILE A 28 6.51 -3.37 -9.29
N LYS A 29 6.71 -2.84 -10.51
CA LYS A 29 6.99 -1.42 -10.72
C LYS A 29 5.86 -0.51 -10.26
N LEU A 30 4.60 -0.92 -10.43
CA LEU A 30 3.44 -0.14 -9.98
C LEU A 30 3.37 -0.09 -8.45
N LEU A 31 3.55 -1.23 -7.80
CA LEU A 31 3.56 -1.34 -6.34
C LEU A 31 4.73 -0.57 -5.71
N LEU A 32 5.92 -0.59 -6.32
CA LEU A 32 7.05 0.21 -5.84
C LEU A 32 6.76 1.72 -5.92
N ARG A 33 6.08 2.18 -6.99
CA ARG A 33 5.65 3.59 -7.11
C ARG A 33 4.56 3.95 -6.10
N LEU A 34 3.64 3.04 -5.79
CA LEU A 34 2.64 3.24 -4.75
C LEU A 34 3.30 3.30 -3.36
N SER A 35 4.24 2.39 -3.08
CA SER A 35 5.08 2.38 -1.88
C SER A 35 5.81 3.72 -1.68
N ASP A 36 6.45 4.25 -2.73
CA ASP A 36 7.07 5.58 -2.70
C ASP A 36 6.06 6.70 -2.41
N THR A 37 4.86 6.61 -3.00
CA THR A 37 3.78 7.59 -2.78
C THR A 37 3.29 7.55 -1.33
N ILE A 38 3.14 6.38 -0.72
CA ILE A 38 2.74 6.24 0.68
C ILE A 38 3.83 6.81 1.60
N TYR A 39 5.09 6.47 1.33
CA TYR A 39 6.23 6.91 2.13
C TYR A 39 6.44 8.42 2.11
N ILE A 40 6.42 9.06 0.92
CA ILE A 40 6.60 10.52 0.79
C ILE A 40 5.46 11.32 1.44
N ASN A 41 4.26 10.73 1.52
CA ASN A 41 3.12 11.31 2.24
C ASN A 41 3.16 11.04 3.75
N GLY A 42 4.23 10.43 4.26
CA GLY A 42 4.48 10.26 5.69
C GLY A 42 3.51 9.29 6.36
N ILE A 43 3.06 8.23 5.68
CA ILE A 43 2.16 7.23 6.24
C ILE A 43 2.95 5.97 6.62
N ASN A 44 2.73 5.45 7.83
CA ASN A 44 3.20 4.13 8.25
C ASN A 44 2.30 3.05 7.64
N TYR A 45 2.89 1.99 7.11
CA TYR A 45 2.13 0.94 6.45
C TYR A 45 2.87 -0.40 6.43
N ASN A 46 2.11 -1.47 6.22
CA ASN A 46 2.62 -2.80 5.91
C ASN A 46 2.18 -3.24 4.52
N VAL A 47 2.93 -4.19 3.93
CA VAL A 47 2.52 -4.86 2.69
C VAL A 47 2.60 -6.37 2.88
N MET A 48 1.65 -7.07 2.26
CA MET A 48 1.66 -8.51 2.12
C MET A 48 1.29 -8.86 0.68
N VAL A 49 2.00 -9.81 0.09
CA VAL A 49 1.75 -10.29 -1.27
C VAL A 49 1.54 -11.80 -1.21
N GLU A 50 0.37 -12.26 -1.65
CA GLU A 50 -0.03 -13.67 -1.67
C GLU A 50 -0.58 -14.03 -3.05
N GLY A 51 0.26 -14.68 -3.87
CA GLY A 51 -0.08 -14.94 -5.27
C GLY A 51 -0.33 -13.64 -6.02
N ASP A 52 -1.53 -13.49 -6.59
CA ASP A 52 -1.94 -12.31 -7.36
C ASP A 52 -2.66 -11.24 -6.50
N GLN A 53 -2.69 -11.44 -5.18
CA GLN A 53 -3.31 -10.50 -4.23
C GLN A 53 -2.25 -9.72 -3.47
N VAL A 54 -2.46 -8.41 -3.38
CA VAL A 54 -1.63 -7.51 -2.58
C VAL A 54 -2.49 -6.81 -1.56
N LEU A 55 -2.12 -6.93 -0.30
CA LEU A 55 -2.73 -6.23 0.81
C LEU A 55 -1.76 -5.15 1.31
N ILE A 56 -2.21 -3.90 1.31
CA ILE A 56 -1.50 -2.78 1.92
C ILE A 56 -2.32 -2.31 3.11
N LEU A 57 -1.73 -2.32 4.30
CA LEU A 57 -2.35 -1.86 5.52
C LEU A 57 -1.77 -0.50 5.90
N LEU A 58 -2.55 0.57 5.74
CA LEU A 58 -2.18 1.89 6.23
C LEU A 58 -2.52 1.97 7.72
N ILE A 59 -1.55 2.43 8.52
CA ILE A 59 -1.63 2.41 9.98
C ILE A 59 -1.92 3.80 10.54
N SER A 60 -1.08 4.78 10.21
CA SER A 60 -1.20 6.15 10.73
C SER A 60 -0.35 7.13 9.94
N SER A 61 -0.71 8.41 9.95
CA SER A 61 0.17 9.49 9.51
C SER A 61 1.24 9.85 10.57
N LYS A 62 2.44 10.20 10.09
CA LYS A 62 3.49 10.87 10.87
C LYS A 62 3.21 12.38 10.93
N PRO A 63 3.58 13.09 12.01
CA PRO A 63 4.17 12.58 13.26
C PRO A 63 3.13 12.10 14.29
N GLU A 64 1.84 12.19 13.95
CA GLU A 64 0.72 11.94 14.88
C GLU A 64 0.77 10.51 15.45
N ASN A 65 1.17 9.52 14.64
CA ASN A 65 1.33 8.10 15.01
C ASN A 65 0.12 7.51 15.75
N LYS A 66 -1.07 8.09 15.55
CA LYS A 66 -2.33 7.59 16.06
C LYS A 66 -2.91 6.63 15.04
N THR A 67 -3.03 5.36 15.41
CA THR A 67 -3.64 4.33 14.58
C THR A 67 -5.01 4.75 14.05
N GLY A 68 -5.23 4.59 12.76
CA GLY A 68 -6.48 4.95 12.09
C GLY A 68 -6.68 6.44 11.84
N VAL A 69 -5.70 7.27 12.22
CA VAL A 69 -5.73 8.71 11.98
C VAL A 69 -4.75 9.05 10.87
N PHE A 70 -5.28 9.69 9.84
CA PHE A 70 -4.52 10.12 8.67
C PHE A 70 -4.74 11.60 8.41
N ASN A 71 -3.68 12.29 8.03
CA ASN A 71 -3.80 13.62 7.47
C ASN A 71 -4.57 13.54 6.14
N THR A 72 -5.62 14.36 5.98
CA THR A 72 -6.48 14.37 4.80
C THR A 72 -5.70 14.53 3.50
N TYR A 73 -4.69 15.40 3.48
CA TYR A 73 -3.85 15.63 2.30
C TYR A 73 -3.04 14.36 1.96
N SER A 74 -2.37 13.79 2.95
CA SER A 74 -1.56 12.57 2.77
C SER A 74 -2.36 11.39 2.25
N ILE A 75 -3.52 11.09 2.87
CA ILE A 75 -4.34 9.95 2.45
C ILE A 75 -4.97 10.19 1.07
N THR A 76 -5.38 11.43 0.77
CA THR A 76 -5.95 11.75 -0.54
C THR A 76 -4.94 11.52 -1.68
N ASN A 77 -3.66 11.86 -1.47
CA ASN A 77 -2.62 11.60 -2.47
C ASN A 77 -2.41 10.11 -2.73
N VAL A 78 -2.47 9.27 -1.68
CA VAL A 78 -2.38 7.81 -1.83
C VAL A 78 -3.59 7.28 -2.58
N LEU A 79 -4.81 7.67 -2.19
CA LEU A 79 -6.04 7.21 -2.85
C LEU A 79 -6.12 7.69 -4.31
N TYR A 80 -5.66 8.90 -4.60
CA TYR A 80 -5.52 9.39 -5.97
C TYR A 80 -4.59 8.47 -6.78
N LYS A 81 -3.45 8.07 -6.22
CA LYS A 81 -2.52 7.17 -6.91
C LYS A 81 -3.12 5.79 -7.17
N VAL A 82 -3.84 5.22 -6.20
CA VAL A 82 -4.55 3.94 -6.36
C VAL A 82 -5.59 4.06 -7.48
N ARG A 83 -6.40 5.12 -7.48
CA ARG A 83 -7.40 5.38 -8.52
C ARG A 83 -6.79 5.49 -9.91
N GLU A 84 -5.66 6.20 -10.07
CA GLU A 84 -5.00 6.29 -11.37
C GLU A 84 -4.44 4.94 -11.82
N MET A 85 -3.90 4.12 -10.90
CA MET A 85 -3.45 2.76 -11.24
C MET A 85 -4.60 1.90 -11.77
N GLU A 86 -5.77 1.90 -11.11
CA GLU A 86 -6.95 1.17 -11.57
C GLU A 86 -7.46 1.68 -12.93
N LYS A 87 -7.44 3.00 -13.14
CA LYS A 87 -7.87 3.61 -14.41
C LYS A 87 -6.94 3.31 -15.58
N GLU A 88 -5.63 3.25 -15.34
CA GLU A 88 -4.60 3.07 -16.37
C GLU A 88 -4.28 1.60 -16.68
N HIS A 89 -4.73 0.67 -15.82
CA HIS A 89 -4.38 -0.75 -15.89
C HIS A 89 -5.62 -1.62 -15.68
N ASP A 90 -6.15 -2.16 -16.78
CA ASP A 90 -7.34 -3.00 -16.83
C ASP A 90 -7.16 -4.38 -16.16
N ASP A 91 -5.91 -4.81 -16.00
CA ASP A 91 -5.50 -5.99 -15.25
C ASP A 91 -5.39 -5.78 -13.74
N LEU A 92 -5.77 -4.60 -13.22
CA LEU A 92 -5.86 -4.33 -11.79
C LEU A 92 -7.30 -4.12 -11.35
N GLU A 93 -7.63 -4.66 -10.19
CA GLU A 93 -8.84 -4.35 -9.46
C GLU A 93 -8.48 -3.95 -8.04
N THR A 94 -9.01 -2.81 -7.59
CA THR A 94 -8.66 -2.26 -6.29
C THR A 94 -9.88 -2.00 -5.45
N TRP A 95 -9.76 -2.22 -4.14
CA TRP A 95 -10.80 -1.83 -3.20
C TRP A 95 -10.18 -1.43 -1.87
N CYS A 96 -10.92 -0.62 -1.12
CA CYS A 96 -10.49 -0.11 0.17
C CYS A 96 -11.48 -0.53 1.26
N GLU A 97 -10.96 -0.93 2.41
CA GLU A 97 -11.75 -1.38 3.55
C GLU A 97 -11.23 -0.77 4.84
N ILE A 98 -12.10 -0.61 5.83
CA ILE A 98 -11.68 -0.26 7.19
C ILE A 98 -12.00 -1.45 8.09
N GLU A 99 -10.98 -1.97 8.75
CA GLU A 99 -11.11 -3.10 9.68
C GLU A 99 -10.22 -2.83 10.90
N ASP A 100 -10.78 -2.97 12.10
CA ASP A 100 -10.10 -2.74 13.39
C ASP A 100 -9.37 -1.39 13.50
N GLY A 101 -9.92 -0.36 12.84
CA GLY A 101 -9.34 0.99 12.83
C GLY A 101 -8.18 1.17 11.86
N PHE A 102 -7.87 0.18 11.03
CA PHE A 102 -6.87 0.27 9.98
C PHE A 102 -7.52 0.47 8.62
N PHE A 103 -6.84 1.20 7.74
CA PHE A 103 -7.28 1.41 6.37
C PHE A 103 -6.53 0.43 5.46
N LYS A 104 -7.26 -0.53 4.89
CA LYS A 104 -6.75 -1.54 3.98
C LYS A 104 -6.94 -1.08 2.54
N ILE A 105 -5.91 -1.23 1.73
CA ILE A 105 -5.98 -1.16 0.27
C ILE A 105 -5.66 -2.55 -0.24
N LEU A 106 -6.60 -3.14 -0.97
CA LEU A 106 -6.45 -4.45 -1.58
C LEU A 106 -6.32 -4.27 -3.10
N LEU A 107 -5.38 -4.98 -3.69
CA LEU A 107 -5.14 -4.99 -5.12
C LEU A 107 -5.13 -6.44 -5.61
N ASN A 108 -6.02 -6.78 -6.53
CA ASN A 108 -6.02 -8.03 -7.26
C ASN A 108 -5.44 -7.82 -8.65
N ILE A 109 -4.48 -8.66 -9.03
CA ILE A 109 -3.96 -8.73 -10.39
C ILE A 109 -4.77 -9.78 -11.14
N LYS A 110 -5.38 -9.38 -12.25
CA LYS A 110 -6.16 -10.27 -13.10
C LYS A 110 -5.23 -11.06 -14.03
N PRO A 111 -5.61 -12.29 -14.41
CA PRO A 111 -4.89 -13.09 -15.40
C PRO A 111 -4.78 -12.42 -16.76
#